data_AF-X1UIW0-F1
#
_entry.id   AF-X1UIW0-F1
#
_cell.length_a   1.000
_cell.length_b   1.000
_cell.length_c   1.000
_cell.angle_alpha   90.00
_cell.angle_beta   90.00
_cell.angle_gamma   90.00
#
_symmetry.space_group_name_H-M   'P 1'
#
loop_
_entity.id
_entity.type
_entity.pdbx_description
1 polymer ?
#
loop_
_entity_poly.entity_id
_entity_poly.type
_entity_poly.pdbx_seq_one_letter_code
_entity_poly.pdbx_strand_id
1 'polypeptide(L)'
;RDEGELLELEYEYEINNIYQHMVYDKHNVVMIWPCLYTVENILSNVPIYGLEDLKGVKFRSAGAFARCLEAVGAKTVWFPGSEIYSGLASGLIEAVSYECPYTMYEMGLNEVTKYWTGRPSQRPLG
;
A
#
# COMPACT_ATOMS: atom_id res chain seq x y z
N ARG A 1 -17.87 14.76 22.31
CA ARG A 1 -17.21 14.22 21.11
C ARG A 1 -17.35 15.28 20.04
N ASP A 2 -16.25 15.59 19.38
CA ASP A 2 -16.21 16.51 18.24
C ASP A 2 -17.02 15.90 17.08
N GLU A 3 -17.67 16.73 16.29
CA GLU A 3 -18.44 16.33 15.10
C GLU A 3 -17.55 15.56 14.10
N GLY A 4 -16.26 15.87 14.06
CA GLY A 4 -15.25 15.12 13.29
C GLY A 4 -15.08 13.66 13.75
N GLU A 5 -15.08 13.39 15.06
CA GLU A 5 -14.97 12.03 15.60
C GLU A 5 -16.22 11.18 15.29
N LEU A 6 -17.39 11.82 15.22
CA LEU A 6 -18.65 11.14 14.89
C LEU A 6 -18.70 10.73 13.42
N LEU A 7 -18.26 11.62 12.52
CA LEU A 7 -18.17 11.34 11.08
C LEU A 7 -17.19 10.21 10.78
N GLU A 8 -16.05 10.16 11.49
CA GLU A 8 -15.07 9.09 11.33
C GLU A 8 -15.68 7.74 11.76
N LEU A 9 -16.33 7.68 12.92
CA LEU A 9 -17.00 6.46 13.40
C LEU A 9 -18.13 5.99 12.47
N GLU A 10 -18.92 6.90 11.91
CA GLU A 10 -19.97 6.57 10.93
C GLU A 10 -19.36 5.96 9.66
N TYR A 11 -18.27 6.56 9.15
CA TYR A 11 -17.56 6.05 7.99
C TYR A 11 -16.96 4.66 8.23
N GLU A 12 -16.36 4.41 9.41
CA GLU A 12 -15.85 3.09 9.77
C GLU A 12 -16.97 2.04 9.86
N TYR A 13 -18.13 2.42 10.41
CA TYR A 13 -19.30 1.53 10.52
C TYR A 13 -19.91 1.17 9.17
N GLU A 14 -20.00 2.12 8.24
CA GLU A 14 -20.45 1.85 6.87
C GLU A 14 -19.50 0.89 6.14
N ILE A 15 -18.19 1.12 6.25
CA ILE A 15 -17.18 0.24 5.65
C ILE A 15 -17.31 -1.18 6.23
N ASN A 16 -17.48 -1.33 7.54
CA ASN A 16 -17.69 -2.63 8.18
C ASN A 16 -18.83 -3.42 7.57
N ASN A 17 -20.01 -2.79 7.45
CA ASN A 17 -21.19 -3.47 6.91
C ASN A 17 -20.97 -3.91 5.46
N ILE A 18 -20.29 -3.08 4.67
CA ILE A 18 -19.95 -3.42 3.28
C ILE A 18 -19.04 -4.65 3.23
N TYR A 19 -17.97 -4.70 4.03
CA TYR A 19 -17.04 -5.84 4.04
C TYR A 19 -17.71 -7.13 4.56
N GLN A 20 -18.50 -7.02 5.63
CA GLN A 20 -19.26 -8.15 6.19
C GLN A 20 -20.14 -8.79 5.11
N HIS A 21 -20.92 -7.99 4.39
CA HIS A 21 -21.83 -8.49 3.36
C HIS A 21 -21.13 -8.97 2.09
N MET A 22 -20.07 -8.29 1.64
CA MET A 22 -19.42 -8.64 0.38
C MET A 22 -18.54 -9.89 0.48
N VAL A 23 -17.88 -10.08 1.63
CA VAL A 23 -16.82 -11.07 1.81
C VAL A 23 -17.22 -12.13 2.83
N TYR A 24 -17.52 -11.73 4.07
CA TYR A 24 -17.54 -12.68 5.19
C TYR A 24 -18.83 -13.47 5.33
N ASP A 25 -19.99 -12.91 4.97
CA ASP A 25 -21.28 -13.61 4.98
C ASP A 25 -21.28 -14.85 4.07
N LYS A 26 -20.53 -14.80 2.96
CA LYS A 26 -20.36 -15.93 2.03
C LYS A 26 -19.53 -17.08 2.61
N HIS A 27 -18.81 -16.82 3.69
CA HIS A 27 -17.89 -17.75 4.32
C HIS A 27 -18.27 -18.09 5.77
N ASN A 28 -19.45 -17.66 6.24
CA ASN A 28 -19.90 -17.83 7.62
C ASN A 28 -18.88 -17.29 8.66
N VAL A 29 -18.25 -16.17 8.34
CA VAL A 29 -17.31 -15.46 9.20
C VAL A 29 -17.96 -14.14 9.63
N VAL A 30 -17.71 -13.73 10.87
CA VAL A 30 -18.14 -12.42 11.39
C VAL A 30 -16.90 -11.54 11.56
N MET A 31 -16.86 -10.44 10.83
CA MET A 31 -15.88 -9.37 11.01
C MET A 31 -16.28 -8.57 12.26
N ILE A 32 -15.45 -8.64 13.29
CA ILE A 32 -15.69 -7.94 14.56
C ILE A 32 -15.25 -6.47 14.45
N TRP A 33 -14.14 -6.22 13.74
CA TRP A 33 -13.59 -4.88 13.53
C TRP A 33 -12.82 -4.84 12.21
N PRO A 34 -12.93 -3.78 11.39
CA PRO A 34 -12.20 -3.69 10.15
C PRO A 34 -10.80 -3.18 10.48
N CYS A 35 -9.78 -3.84 9.98
CA CYS A 35 -8.47 -3.19 9.94
C CYS A 35 -8.47 -2.24 8.73
N LEU A 36 -8.65 -0.95 8.99
CA LEU A 36 -8.52 0.08 7.97
C LEU A 36 -7.04 0.32 7.71
N TYR A 37 -6.53 -0.29 6.64
CA TYR A 37 -5.23 0.08 6.10
C TYR A 37 -5.36 1.42 5.38
N THR A 38 -4.76 2.47 5.94
CA THR A 38 -4.65 3.74 5.23
C THR A 38 -3.47 3.67 4.25
N VAL A 39 -3.67 4.24 3.06
CA VAL A 39 -2.68 4.64 2.03
C VAL A 39 -1.41 3.78 1.98
N GLU A 40 -1.35 2.94 0.96
CA GLU A 40 -0.17 2.14 0.62
C GLU A 40 1.09 2.99 0.55
N ASN A 41 2.06 2.68 1.41
CA ASN A 41 3.37 3.31 1.39
C ASN A 41 4.20 2.65 0.30
N ILE A 42 4.90 3.45 -0.50
CA ILE A 42 5.83 2.93 -1.50
C ILE A 42 7.26 3.23 -1.03
N LEU A 43 8.07 2.18 -0.88
CA LEU A 43 9.53 2.35 -0.92
C LEU A 43 10.01 2.14 -2.33
N SER A 44 10.97 2.96 -2.76
CA SER A 44 11.47 2.94 -4.14
C SER A 44 12.94 3.32 -4.23
N ASN A 45 13.61 2.80 -5.25
CA ASN A 45 14.93 3.22 -5.70
C ASN A 45 14.88 4.30 -6.79
N VAL A 46 13.69 4.54 -7.36
CA VAL A 46 13.42 5.62 -8.33
C VAL A 46 12.50 6.68 -7.69
N PRO A 47 12.70 7.96 -7.99
CA PRO A 47 11.83 9.01 -7.49
C PRO A 47 10.43 8.88 -8.11
N ILE A 48 9.39 8.96 -7.29
CA ILE A 48 7.99 8.91 -7.71
C ILE A 48 7.29 10.12 -7.10
N TYR A 49 6.98 11.13 -7.92
CA TYR A 49 6.32 12.36 -7.49
C TYR A 49 4.87 12.44 -7.97
N GLY A 50 4.50 11.64 -8.97
CA GLY A 50 3.17 11.62 -9.57
C GLY A 50 2.83 10.29 -10.23
N LEU A 51 1.65 10.22 -10.85
CA LEU A 51 1.17 9.01 -11.51
C LEU A 51 1.99 8.70 -12.77
N GLU A 52 2.45 9.73 -13.47
CA GLU A 52 3.31 9.64 -14.65
C GLU A 52 4.64 8.91 -14.38
N ASP A 53 5.20 9.08 -13.18
CA ASP A 53 6.46 8.45 -12.77
C ASP A 53 6.33 6.95 -12.50
N LEU A 54 5.10 6.44 -12.34
CA LEU A 54 4.84 5.02 -12.11
C LEU A 54 5.02 4.18 -13.38
N LYS A 55 5.01 4.82 -14.56
CA LYS A 55 5.00 4.11 -15.84
C LYS A 55 6.30 3.33 -16.05
N GLY A 56 6.17 2.02 -16.19
CA GLY A 56 7.28 1.10 -16.44
C GLY A 56 8.06 0.68 -15.20
N VAL A 57 7.82 1.30 -14.04
CA VAL A 57 8.47 0.95 -12.76
C VAL A 57 8.08 -0.48 -12.37
N LYS A 58 9.08 -1.27 -11.94
CA LYS A 58 8.87 -2.65 -11.49
C LYS A 58 8.53 -2.68 -10.01
N PHE A 59 7.27 -2.97 -9.70
CA PHE A 59 6.75 -3.06 -8.35
C PHE A 59 6.65 -4.51 -7.88
N ARG A 60 7.05 -4.74 -6.63
CA ARG A 60 6.44 -5.84 -5.86
C ARG A 60 5.17 -5.31 -5.19
N SER A 61 4.02 -5.82 -5.59
CA SER A 61 2.72 -5.48 -5.01
C SER A 61 1.73 -6.64 -5.21
N ALA A 62 0.57 -6.58 -4.53
CA ALA A 62 -0.45 -7.61 -4.58
C ALA A 62 -1.87 -7.01 -4.62
N GLY A 63 -2.85 -7.85 -4.96
CA GLY A 63 -4.26 -7.54 -4.77
C GLY A 63 -4.77 -6.36 -5.60
N ALA A 64 -5.67 -5.58 -5.00
CA ALA A 64 -6.31 -4.45 -5.69
C ALA A 64 -5.31 -3.35 -6.05
N PHE A 65 -4.34 -3.07 -5.18
CA PHE A 65 -3.35 -2.02 -5.41
C PHE A 65 -2.43 -2.34 -6.58
N ALA A 66 -2.02 -3.61 -6.74
CA ALA A 66 -1.26 -4.04 -7.92
C ALA A 66 -2.02 -3.74 -9.22
N ARG A 67 -3.33 -4.01 -9.27
CA ARG A 67 -4.15 -3.70 -10.45
C ARG A 67 -4.25 -2.19 -10.73
N CYS A 68 -4.30 -1.37 -9.69
CA CYS A 68 -4.26 0.09 -9.84
C CYS A 68 -2.91 0.55 -10.43
N LEU A 69 -1.79 0.00 -9.95
CA LEU A 69 -0.45 0.28 -10.47
C LEU A 69 -0.31 -0.13 -11.95
N GLU A 70 -0.84 -1.29 -12.32
CA GLU A 70 -0.86 -1.76 -13.71
C GLU A 70 -1.70 -0.87 -14.61
N ALA A 71 -2.85 -0.37 -14.13
CA ALA A 71 -3.72 0.52 -14.88
C ALA A 71 -3.04 1.85 -15.25
N VAL A 72 -2.08 2.31 -14.45
CA VAL A 72 -1.27 3.51 -14.73
C VAL A 72 0.07 3.18 -15.42
N GLY A 73 0.27 1.93 -15.81
CA GLY A 73 1.38 1.48 -16.65
C GLY A 73 2.63 1.01 -15.89
N ALA A 74 2.55 0.83 -14.58
CA ALA A 74 3.59 0.15 -13.82
C ALA A 74 3.60 -1.36 -14.14
N LYS A 75 4.70 -2.03 -13.83
CA LYS A 75 4.83 -3.48 -13.97
C LYS A 75 4.81 -4.09 -12.58
N THR A 76 3.83 -4.91 -12.26
CA THR A 76 3.78 -5.57 -10.95
C THR A 76 4.23 -7.02 -11.03
N VAL A 77 4.85 -7.49 -9.94
CA VAL A 77 5.20 -8.88 -9.74
C VAL A 77 4.87 -9.25 -8.29
N TRP A 78 4.39 -10.47 -8.09
CA TRP A 78 4.18 -11.02 -6.76
C TRP A 78 5.22 -12.08 -6.44
N PHE A 79 5.78 -12.00 -5.23
CA PHE A 79 6.61 -13.03 -4.62
C PHE A 79 6.61 -12.86 -3.09
N PRO A 80 7.10 -13.86 -2.32
CA PRO A 80 7.08 -13.85 -0.86
C PRO A 80 7.74 -12.61 -0.24
N GLY A 81 7.20 -12.14 0.90
CA GLY A 81 7.71 -10.95 1.58
C GLY A 81 9.18 -11.06 2.01
N SER A 82 9.63 -12.27 2.34
CA SER A 82 11.03 -12.57 2.69
C SER A 82 12.02 -12.32 1.55
N GLU A 83 11.56 -12.22 0.31
CA GLU A 83 12.40 -12.00 -0.88
C GLU A 83 12.40 -10.52 -1.32
N ILE A 84 11.68 -9.63 -0.62
CA ILE A 84 11.59 -8.21 -1.00
C ILE A 84 12.96 -7.53 -0.92
N TYR A 85 13.73 -7.79 0.16
CA TYR A 85 15.05 -7.20 0.32
C TYR A 85 15.99 -7.57 -0.83
N SER A 86 16.11 -8.87 -1.13
CA SER A 86 16.97 -9.35 -2.23
C SER A 86 16.46 -8.90 -3.59
N GLY A 87 15.14 -8.81 -3.78
CA GLY A 87 14.52 -8.25 -4.97
C GLY A 87 14.90 -6.78 -5.23
N LEU A 88 14.90 -5.95 -4.18
CA LEU A 88 15.33 -4.55 -4.26
C LEU A 88 16.85 -4.44 -4.46
N ALA A 89 17.63 -5.19 -3.67
CA ALA A 89 19.09 -5.16 -3.73
C ALA A 89 19.65 -5.61 -5.10
N SER A 90 18.98 -6.56 -5.76
CA SER A 90 19.38 -7.06 -7.08
C SER A 90 18.85 -6.22 -8.25
N GLY A 91 17.93 -5.28 -8.00
CA GLY A 91 17.24 -4.52 -9.05
C GLY A 91 16.21 -5.33 -9.84
N LEU A 92 15.80 -6.50 -9.33
CA LEU A 92 14.65 -7.25 -9.87
C LEU A 92 13.39 -6.38 -9.80
N ILE A 93 13.22 -5.68 -8.69
CA ILE A 93 12.19 -4.66 -8.48
C ILE A 93 12.83 -3.33 -8.13
N GLU A 94 12.12 -2.26 -8.48
CA GLU A 94 12.52 -0.88 -8.22
C GLU A 94 11.73 -0.27 -7.07
N ALA A 95 10.52 -0.79 -6.83
CA ALA A 95 9.62 -0.29 -5.80
C ALA A 95 8.81 -1.42 -5.14
N VAL A 96 8.30 -1.17 -3.93
CA VAL A 96 7.45 -2.10 -3.19
C VAL A 96 6.35 -1.36 -2.44
N SER A 97 5.14 -1.91 -2.47
CA SER A 97 4.11 -1.68 -1.45
C SER A 97 3.82 -3.03 -0.78
N TYR A 98 3.84 -3.03 0.55
CA TYR A 98 3.74 -4.26 1.33
C TYR A 98 2.93 -4.08 2.60
N GLU A 99 3.47 -3.35 3.56
CA GLU A 99 2.91 -3.20 4.91
C GLU A 99 3.14 -1.77 5.41
N CYS A 100 2.91 -1.54 6.71
CA CYS A 100 3.17 -0.26 7.32
C CYS A 100 4.67 0.09 7.33
N PRO A 101 5.00 1.40 7.47
CA PRO A 101 6.38 1.88 7.48
C PRO A 101 7.31 1.18 8.47
N TYR A 102 6.79 0.87 9.66
CA TYR A 102 7.55 0.22 10.72
C TYR A 102 7.97 -1.20 10.34
N THR A 103 7.05 -2.01 9.80
CA THR A 103 7.37 -3.36 9.34
C THR A 103 8.41 -3.35 8.23
N MET A 104 8.31 -2.42 7.28
CA MET A 104 9.29 -2.30 6.18
C MET A 104 10.68 -1.86 6.68
N TYR A 105 10.74 -1.08 7.76
CA TYR A 105 11.98 -0.74 8.45
C TYR A 105 12.58 -1.93 9.18
N GLU A 106 11.78 -2.73 9.91
CA GLU A 106 12.27 -3.95 10.57
C GLU A 106 12.80 -5.00 9.57
N MET A 107 12.25 -5.01 8.36
CA MET A 107 12.73 -5.83 7.24
C MET A 107 14.03 -5.30 6.62
N GLY A 108 14.57 -4.16 7.08
CA GLY A 108 15.80 -3.55 6.57
C GLY A 108 15.64 -2.94 5.17
N LEU A 109 14.42 -2.73 4.67
CA LEU A 109 14.22 -2.29 3.27
C LEU A 109 14.78 -0.88 3.03
N ASN A 110 14.90 -0.07 4.07
CA ASN A 110 15.56 1.24 4.05
C ASN A 110 17.06 1.18 3.72
N GLU A 111 17.71 0.02 3.87
CA GLU A 111 19.13 -0.16 3.51
C GLU A 111 19.33 -0.29 1.99
N VAL A 112 18.29 -0.74 1.28
CA VAL A 112 18.32 -1.11 -0.15
C VAL A 112 17.37 -0.26 -0.98
N THR A 113 16.84 0.83 -0.42
CA THR A 113 15.96 1.80 -1.08
C THR A 113 16.37 3.23 -0.76
N LYS A 114 15.94 4.19 -1.59
CA LYS A 114 16.35 5.59 -1.47
C LYS A 114 15.20 6.55 -1.15
N TYR A 115 13.99 6.20 -1.56
CA TYR A 115 12.83 7.07 -1.49
C TYR A 115 11.70 6.38 -0.75
N TRP A 116 11.02 7.16 0.08
CA TRP A 116 9.80 6.75 0.74
C TRP A 116 8.69 7.71 0.33
N THR A 117 7.66 7.21 -0.35
CA THR A 117 6.45 8.00 -0.55
C THR A 117 5.52 7.72 0.62
N GLY A 118 5.42 8.67 1.54
CA GLY A 118 4.22 8.80 2.38
C GLY A 118 3.03 9.23 1.54
N ARG A 119 1.86 9.46 2.17
CA ARG A 119 0.63 9.99 1.53
C ARG A 119 0.94 10.85 0.29
N PRO A 120 0.31 10.60 -0.89
CA PRO A 120 0.53 11.39 -2.11
C PRO A 120 0.24 12.91 -2.03
N SER A 121 0.09 13.49 -0.84
CA SER A 121 -0.28 14.89 -0.61
C SER A 121 0.87 15.80 -0.16
N GLN A 122 2.11 15.31 -0.01
CA GLN A 122 3.25 16.15 0.40
C GLN A 122 4.25 16.32 -0.74
N ARG A 123 3.80 16.96 -1.83
CA ARG A 123 4.73 17.63 -2.75
C ARG A 123 5.54 18.62 -1.91
N PRO A 124 6.89 18.67 -1.97
CA PRO A 124 7.61 19.83 -1.48
C PRO A 124 7.08 21.03 -2.25
N LEU A 125 6.49 22.00 -1.55
CA LEU A 125 6.22 23.31 -2.14
C LEU A 125 7.59 23.92 -2.45
N GLY A 126 7.96 23.89 -3.72
CA GLY A 126 8.97 24.80 -4.27
C GLY A 126 8.43 26.22 -4.31
#